data_AF-A0A2A6RL01-F1
#
_entry.id   AF-A0A2A6RL01-F1
#
_cell.length_a   1.000
_cell.length_b   1.000
_cell.length_c   1.000
_cell.angle_alpha   90.00
_cell.angle_beta   90.00
_cell.angle_gamma   90.00
#
_symmetry.space_group_name_H-M   'P 1'
#
loop_
_entity.id
_entity.type
_entity.pdbx_description
1 polymer ?
#
loop_
_entity_poly.entity_id
_entity_poly.type
_entity_poly.pdbx_seq_one_letter_code
_entity_poly.pdbx_strand_id
1 'polypeptide(L)' 'MVVARHQFTVTAYHRMRDAGVFAADERVELLDGEIVHLSPVGPRHAAIVRRLNALLKYGYVSSRSGRS' A
#
# COMPACT_ATOMS: atom_id res chain seq x y z
N MET A 1 -1.88 34.32 10.89
CA MET A 1 -2.81 33.18 11.03
C MET A 1 -1.96 31.92 11.21
N VAL A 2 -2.15 31.17 12.29
CA VAL A 2 -1.43 29.89 12.51
C VAL A 2 -2.37 28.76 12.07
N VAL A 3 -1.90 27.87 11.20
CA VAL A 3 -2.64 26.68 10.77
C VAL A 3 -2.13 25.49 11.59
N ALA A 4 -3.02 24.85 12.35
CA ALA A 4 -2.70 23.62 13.08
C ALA A 4 -3.00 22.41 12.20
N ARG A 5 -2.07 21.45 12.14
CA ARG A 5 -2.29 20.16 11.47
C ARG A 5 -3.00 19.22 12.44
N HIS A 6 -4.11 18.65 12.01
CA HIS A 6 -4.82 17.60 12.76
C HIS A 6 -4.40 16.23 12.23
N GLN A 7 -4.12 15.30 13.14
CA GLN A 7 -3.80 13.91 12.78
C GLN A 7 -5.06 13.05 12.77
N PHE A 8 -5.21 12.24 11.74
CA PHE A 8 -6.26 11.25 11.61
C PHE A 8 -5.98 10.01 12.47
N THR A 9 -7.04 9.49 13.07
CA THR A 9 -6.98 8.19 13.75
C THR A 9 -7.40 7.07 12.80
N VAL A 10 -7.05 5.83 13.14
CA VAL A 10 -7.50 4.63 12.41
C VAL A 10 -9.03 4.58 12.33
N THR A 11 -9.72 4.87 13.44
CA THR A 11 -11.18 4.90 13.48
C THR A 11 -11.77 5.95 12.54
N ALA A 12 -11.16 7.16 12.49
CA ALA A 12 -11.59 8.21 11.57
C ALA A 12 -11.39 7.78 10.11
N TYR A 13 -10.26 7.16 9.79
CA TYR A 13 -9.98 6.61 8.46
C TYR A 13 -11.04 5.60 8.02
N HIS A 14 -11.40 4.64 8.88
CA HIS A 14 -12.46 3.67 8.56
C HIS A 14 -13.82 4.34 8.33
N ARG A 15 -14.22 5.28 9.19
CA ARG A 15 -15.48 6.02 9.01
C ARG A 15 -15.53 6.78 7.69
N MET A 16 -14.43 7.41 7.28
CA MET A 16 -14.36 8.12 6.00
C MET A 16 -14.49 7.16 4.82
N ARG A 17 -13.88 5.98 4.91
CA ARG A 17 -14.03 4.93 3.90
C ARG A 17 -15.47 4.42 3.81
N ASP A 18 -16.12 4.15 4.94
CA ASP A 18 -17.51 3.68 4.99
C ASP A 18 -18.49 4.75 4.50
N ALA A 19 -18.18 6.02 4.74
CA ALA A 19 -18.94 7.16 4.24
C ALA A 19 -18.71 7.47 2.75
N GLY A 20 -17.81 6.75 2.07
CA GLY A 20 -17.52 6.94 0.65
C GLY A 20 -16.74 8.22 0.33
N VAL A 21 -15.94 8.73 1.29
CA VAL A 21 -15.09 9.91 1.07
C VAL A 21 -14.03 9.66 -0.02
N PHE A 22 -13.55 8.42 -0.13
CA PHE A 22 -12.62 7.99 -1.17
C PHE A 22 -13.36 7.23 -2.27
N ALA A 23 -12.94 7.39 -3.52
CA ALA A 23 -13.49 6.57 -4.60
C ALA A 23 -13.12 5.09 -4.42
N ALA A 24 -13.91 4.19 -5.01
CA ALA A 24 -13.75 2.75 -4.79
C ALA A 24 -12.39 2.19 -5.27
N ASP A 25 -11.79 2.84 -6.27
CA ASP A 25 -10.48 2.53 -6.83
C ASP A 25 -9.37 3.46 -6.32
N GLU A 26 -9.72 4.42 -5.47
CA GLU A 26 -8.76 5.35 -4.90
C GLU A 26 -7.88 4.66 -3.87
N ARG A 27 -6.57 4.69 -4.14
CA ARG A 27 -5.58 4.03 -3.30
C ARG A 27 -5.00 5.03 -2.32
N VAL A 28 -5.52 5.02 -1.10
CA VAL A 28 -5.01 5.83 0.01
C VAL A 28 -4.55 4.94 1.16
N GLU A 29 -3.57 5.43 1.92
CA GLU A 29 -3.10 4.80 3.15
C GLU A 29 -3.05 5.82 4.30
N LEU A 30 -3.25 5.35 5.53
CA LEU A 30 -3.02 6.16 6.74
C LEU A 30 -1.62 5.86 7.27
N LEU A 31 -0.72 6.85 7.22
CA LEU A 31 0.64 6.78 7.71
C LEU A 31 0.89 7.91 8.72
N ASP A 32 1.31 7.57 9.94
CA ASP A 32 1.62 8.54 11.02
C ASP A 32 0.53 9.59 11.28
N GLY A 33 -0.73 9.19 11.12
CA GLY A 33 -1.88 10.08 11.30
C GLY A 33 -2.17 10.97 10.08
N GLU A 34 -1.57 10.70 8.93
CA GLU A 34 -1.78 11.41 7.68
C GLU A 34 -2.33 10.47 6.62
N ILE A 35 -3.31 10.94 5.84
CA ILE A 35 -3.82 10.18 4.69
C ILE A 35 -2.96 10.56 3.49
N VAL A 36 -2.30 9.56 2.91
CA VAL A 36 -1.45 9.72 1.74
C VAL A 36 -2.08 9.03 0.53
N HIS A 37 -1.99 9.66 -0.64
CA HIS A 37 -2.35 9.02 -1.90
C HIS A 37 -1.20 8.16 -2.38
N LEU A 38 -1.49 6.89 -2.66
CA LEU A 38 -0.55 6.04 -3.34
C LEU A 38 -0.49 6.46 -4.81
N SER A 39 0.73 6.50 -5.33
CA SER A 39 0.92 6.68 -6.77
C SER A 39 0.21 5.55 -7.53
N PRO A 40 -0.48 5.86 -8.64
CA PRO A 40 -1.07 4.83 -9.48
C PRO A 40 0.02 3.85 -9.92
N VAL A 41 -0.28 2.56 -9.88
CA VAL A 41 0.65 1.52 -10.32
C VAL A 41 0.69 1.55 -11.83
N GLY A 42 1.60 2.38 -12.37
CA GLY A 42 1.85 2.42 -13.80
C GLY A 42 2.45 1.10 -14.31
N PRO A 43 2.43 0.85 -15.63
CA PRO A 43 2.94 -0.38 -16.24
C PRO A 43 4.38 -0.73 -15.82
N ARG A 44 5.22 0.30 -15.63
CA ARG A 44 6.60 0.15 -15.15
C ARG A 44 6.67 -0.39 -13.73
N HIS A 45 5.87 0.16 -12.82
CA HIS A 45 5.81 -0.31 -11.43
C HIS A 45 5.31 -1.76 -11.38
N ALA A 46 4.26 -2.07 -12.13
CA ALA A 46 3.72 -3.43 -12.22
C ALA A 46 4.77 -4.44 -12.75
N ALA A 47 5.54 -4.08 -13.78
CA ALA A 47 6.60 -4.92 -14.32
C ALA A 47 7.71 -5.21 -13.29
N ILE A 48 8.13 -4.19 -12.54
CA ILE A 48 9.15 -4.33 -11.48
C ILE A 48 8.65 -5.26 -10.36
N VAL A 49 7.43 -5.03 -9.86
CA VAL A 49 6.82 -5.87 -8.82
C VAL A 49 6.69 -7.33 -9.28
N ARG A 50 6.25 -7.56 -10.53
CA ARG A 50 6.15 -8.93 -11.10
C ARG A 50 7.51 -9.61 -11.16
N ARG A 51 8.55 -8.91 -11.62
CA ARG A 51 9.92 -9.46 -11.68
C ARG A 51 10.44 -9.80 -10.30
N LEU A 52 10.24 -8.90 -9.32
CA LEU A 52 10.66 -9.14 -7.93
C LEU A 52 9.95 -10.36 -7.33
N ASN A 53 8.63 -10.46 -7.50
CA ASN A 53 7.86 -11.60 -7.02
C ASN A 53 8.32 -12.92 -7.66
N ALA A 54 8.62 -12.92 -8.96
CA ALA A 54 9.17 -14.10 -9.62
C ALA A 54 10.50 -14.54 -9.00
N LEU A 55 11.44 -13.61 -8.83
CA LEU A 55 12.75 -13.90 -8.22
C LEU A 55 12.62 -14.45 -6.80
N LEU A 56 11.78 -13.83 -5.97
CA LEU A 56 11.55 -14.28 -4.60
C LEU A 56 10.86 -15.65 -4.56
N LYS A 57 9.93 -15.93 -5.48
CA LYS A 57 9.26 -17.23 -5.61
C LYS A 57 10.25 -18.34 -5.99
N TYR A 58 11.13 -18.11 -6.96
CA TYR A 58 12.10 -19.12 -7.40
C TYR A 58 13.23 -19.33 -6.37
N GLY A 59 13.69 -18.27 -5.70
CA GLY A 59 14.68 -18.37 -4.62
C GLY A 59 14.16 -19.12 -3.38
N TYR A 60 12.88 -18.96 -3.05
CA TYR A 60 12.24 -19.68 -1.94
C TYR A 60 12.04 -21.18 -2.23
N VAL A 61 11.76 -21.56 -3.49
CA VAL A 61 11.62 -22.97 -3.90
C VAL A 61 12.99 -23.65 -3.95
N SER A 62 14.02 -22.97 -4.45
CA SER A 62 15.39 -23.51 -4.53
C SER A 62 16.05 -23.73 -3.17
N SER A 63 15.65 -23.01 -2.11
CA SER A 63 16.21 -23.19 -0.77
C SER A 63 15.56 -24.33 0.03
N ARG A 64 14.40 -24.84 -0.42
CA ARG A 64 13.72 -26.00 0.17
C ARG A 64 14.07 -27.34 -0.48
N SER A 65 14.57 -27.36 -1.72
CA SER A 65 14.91 -28.60 -2.43
C SER A 65 16.32 -29.15 -2.13
N GLY A 66 17.11 -28.49 -1.27
CA GLY A 66 18.47 -28.90 -0.90
C GLY A 66 18.63 -29.44 0.52
N ARG A 67 17.53 -29.80 1.20
CA ARG A 67 17.57 -30.38 2.54
C ARG A 67 16.61 -31.57 2.64
N SER A 68 16.98 -32.66 1.98
CA SER A 68 16.54 -34.02 2.29
C SER A 68 17.74 -34.96 2.23
#